data_AF-A0A3B3BU96-F1
#
_entry.id   AF-A0A3B3BU96-F1
#
_cell.length_a   1.000
_cell.length_b   1.000
_cell.length_c   1.000
_cell.angle_alpha   90.00
_cell.angle_beta   90.00
_cell.angle_gamma   90.00
#
_symmetry.space_group_name_H-M   'P 1'
#
loop_
_entity.id
_entity.type
_entity.pdbx_description
1 polymer ?
#
loop_
_entity_poly.entity_id
_entity_poly.type
_entity_poly.pdbx_seq_one_letter_code
_entity_poly.pdbx_strand_id
1 'polypeptide(L)'
;MGDTLEELWISYNLIEKLKGINYFKKLKVLYMSNNLVNDWDEFMRLADLPLLADLAFVGNPLQEKCAPQSKWIQEVSKRLPDLKKVDGKMVTKAAEEE
;
A
#
# COMPACT_ATOMS: atom_id res chain seq x y z
N MET A 1 16.69 -11.01 6.83
CA MET A 1 16.40 -11.83 5.64
C MET A 1 15.38 -11.19 4.67
N GLY A 2 15.02 -9.91 4.85
CA GLY A 2 14.25 -9.13 3.86
C GLY A 2 14.97 -7.83 3.47
N ASP A 3 16.28 -7.79 3.70
CA ASP A 3 17.08 -6.56 3.74
C ASP A 3 17.58 -6.11 2.36
N THR A 4 17.10 -6.76 1.29
CA THR A 4 17.47 -6.48 -0.10
C THR A 4 16.27 -6.42 -1.05
N LEU A 5 15.09 -6.89 -0.64
CA LEU A 5 13.92 -6.92 -1.53
C LEU A 5 13.34 -5.50 -1.66
N GLU A 6 13.32 -4.97 -2.87
CA GLU A 6 12.82 -3.62 -3.16
C GLU A 6 11.47 -3.63 -3.88
N GLU A 7 11.16 -4.67 -4.64
CA GLU A 7 9.92 -4.79 -5.40
C GLU A 7 9.26 -6.15 -5.16
N LEU A 8 7.97 -6.15 -4.89
CA LEU A 8 7.19 -7.37 -4.64
C LEU A 8 5.85 -7.30 -5.37
N TRP A 9 5.63 -8.25 -6.28
CA TRP A 9 4.38 -8.38 -7.03
C TRP A 9 3.68 -9.68 -6.66
N ILE A 10 2.53 -9.54 -6.01
CA ILE A 10 1.74 -10.61 -5.41
C ILE A 10 0.24 -10.42 -5.71
N SER A 11 -0.09 -9.80 -6.83
CA SER A 11 -1.48 -9.68 -7.28
C SER A 11 -2.12 -11.06 -7.55
N TYR A 12 -3.43 -11.19 -7.34
CA TYR A 12 -4.20 -12.43 -7.58
C TYR A 12 -3.77 -13.65 -6.74
N ASN A 13 -3.39 -13.45 -5.47
CA ASN A 13 -2.96 -14.55 -4.58
C ASN A 13 -3.92 -14.84 -3.43
N LEU A 14 -5.12 -14.26 -3.43
CA LEU A 14 -6.14 -14.45 -2.38
C LEU A 14 -5.64 -14.09 -0.96
N ILE A 15 -4.71 -13.14 -0.85
CA ILE A 15 -4.09 -12.78 0.43
C ILE A 15 -5.08 -11.97 1.27
N GLU A 16 -5.45 -12.48 2.43
CA GLU A 16 -6.31 -11.79 3.40
C GLU A 16 -5.50 -11.00 4.44
N LYS A 17 -4.31 -11.48 4.78
CA LYS A 17 -3.50 -10.96 5.89
C LYS A 17 -2.07 -10.65 5.46
N LEU A 18 -1.55 -9.51 5.90
CA LEU A 18 -0.22 -9.01 5.58
C LEU A 18 0.82 -9.37 6.66
N LYS A 19 0.67 -10.55 7.27
CA LYS A 19 1.61 -11.02 8.30
C LYS A 19 3.01 -11.20 7.69
N GLY A 20 4.01 -10.60 8.34
CA GLY A 20 5.41 -10.71 7.91
C GLY A 20 5.81 -9.71 6.82
N ILE A 21 4.91 -8.86 6.33
CA ILE A 21 5.28 -7.81 5.36
C ILE A 21 6.36 -6.88 5.93
N ASN A 22 6.30 -6.64 7.24
CA ASN A 22 7.25 -5.81 8.00
C ASN A 22 8.71 -6.29 7.95
N TYR A 23 9.00 -7.51 7.51
CA TYR A 23 10.38 -7.99 7.31
C TYR A 23 11.06 -7.35 6.09
N PHE A 24 10.30 -6.83 5.12
CA PHE A 24 10.83 -6.25 3.89
C PHE A 24 11.10 -4.75 4.03
N LYS A 25 12.04 -4.38 4.92
CA LYS A 25 12.34 -2.97 5.25
C LYS A 25 12.84 -2.13 4.07
N LYS A 26 13.33 -2.77 3.01
CA LYS A 26 13.77 -2.09 1.79
C LYS A 26 12.72 -2.04 0.68
N LEU A 27 11.49 -2.54 0.93
CA LEU A 27 10.44 -2.59 -0.07
C LEU A 27 10.00 -1.17 -0.45
N LYS A 28 10.08 -0.87 -1.74
CA LYS A 28 9.71 0.41 -2.37
C LYS A 28 8.44 0.28 -3.20
N VAL A 29 8.26 -0.86 -3.86
CA VAL A 29 7.12 -1.14 -4.75
C VAL A 29 6.39 -2.39 -4.27
N LEU A 30 5.10 -2.24 -3.99
CA LEU A 30 4.23 -3.36 -3.64
C LEU A 30 3.01 -3.39 -4.55
N TYR A 31 2.93 -4.40 -5.40
CA TYR A 31 1.74 -4.64 -6.21
C TYR A 31 1.00 -5.85 -5.67
N MET A 32 -0.19 -5.63 -5.14
CA MET A 32 -1.00 -6.65 -4.49
C MET A 32 -2.48 -6.51 -4.84
N SER A 33 -2.76 -6.12 -6.08
CA SER A 33 -4.11 -6.00 -6.60
C SER A 33 -4.85 -7.35 -6.61
N ASN A 34 -6.18 -7.32 -6.49
CA ASN A 34 -7.04 -8.50 -6.53
C ASN A 34 -6.64 -9.56 -5.48
N ASN A 35 -6.37 -9.09 -4.26
CA ASN A 35 -6.27 -9.93 -3.07
C ASN A 35 -7.52 -9.71 -2.20
N LEU A 36 -7.53 -10.24 -0.97
CA LEU A 36 -8.72 -10.32 -0.12
C LEU A 36 -8.60 -9.48 1.17
N VAL A 37 -7.70 -8.50 1.20
CA VAL A 37 -7.56 -7.63 2.37
C VAL A 37 -8.81 -6.76 2.52
N ASN A 38 -9.48 -6.84 3.67
CA ASN A 38 -10.84 -6.32 3.83
C ASN A 38 -11.03 -5.27 4.95
N ASP A 39 -10.01 -5.05 5.78
CA ASP A 39 -10.02 -4.18 6.94
C ASP A 39 -8.77 -3.28 7.01
N TRP A 40 -8.88 -2.18 7.75
CA TRP A 40 -7.81 -1.20 7.88
C TRP A 40 -6.66 -1.66 8.78
N ASP A 41 -6.88 -2.61 9.69
CA ASP A 41 -5.83 -3.06 10.61
C ASP A 41 -4.76 -3.84 9.84
N GLU A 42 -5.17 -4.69 8.91
CA GLU A 42 -4.24 -5.37 7.99
C GLU A 42 -3.56 -4.37 7.05
N PHE A 43 -4.28 -3.36 6.54
CA PHE A 43 -3.68 -2.31 5.70
C PHE A 43 -2.62 -1.50 6.44
N MET A 44 -2.86 -1.16 7.71
CA MET A 44 -1.93 -0.37 8.53
C MET A 44 -0.59 -1.06 8.78
N ARG A 45 -0.48 -2.39 8.56
CA ARG A 45 0.81 -3.08 8.61
C ARG A 45 1.80 -2.55 7.55
N LEU A 46 1.31 -1.95 6.48
CA LEU A 46 2.17 -1.31 5.47
C LEU A 46 2.91 -0.08 6.01
N ALA A 47 2.46 0.52 7.12
CA ALA A 47 3.15 1.63 7.77
C ALA A 47 4.52 1.21 8.34
N ASP A 48 4.76 -0.09 8.55
CA ASP A 48 6.05 -0.64 8.97
C ASP A 48 7.09 -0.70 7.84
N LEU A 49 6.75 -0.23 6.63
CA LEU A 49 7.58 -0.22 5.43
C LEU A 49 8.07 1.21 5.13
N PRO A 50 9.21 1.63 5.70
CA PRO A 50 9.64 3.03 5.66
C PRO A 50 10.02 3.52 4.26
N LEU A 51 10.29 2.62 3.31
CA LEU A 51 10.69 2.98 1.95
C LEU A 51 9.58 2.79 0.92
N LEU A 52 8.38 2.36 1.36
CA LEU A 52 7.28 2.06 0.43
C LEU A 52 6.80 3.36 -0.23
N ALA A 53 6.92 3.42 -1.56
CA ALA A 53 6.61 4.60 -2.35
C ALA A 53 5.53 4.34 -3.42
N ASP A 54 5.43 3.11 -3.93
CA ASP A 54 4.44 2.73 -4.96
C ASP A 54 3.61 1.53 -4.49
N LEU A 55 2.30 1.71 -4.45
CA LEU A 55 1.33 0.72 -4.00
C LEU A 55 0.24 0.52 -5.06
N ALA A 56 0.01 -0.74 -5.46
CA ALA A 56 -1.19 -1.14 -6.19
C ALA A 56 -2.03 -2.08 -5.31
N PHE A 57 -3.26 -1.67 -5.03
CA PHE A 57 -4.17 -2.31 -4.10
C PHE A 57 -5.60 -2.45 -4.66
N VAL A 58 -5.82 -2.04 -5.91
CA VAL A 58 -7.10 -2.19 -6.64
C VAL A 58 -7.66 -3.61 -6.54
N GLY A 59 -8.98 -3.73 -6.35
CA GLY A 59 -9.66 -5.03 -6.33
C GLY A 59 -9.52 -5.79 -5.01
N ASN A 60 -8.99 -5.14 -3.97
CA ASN A 60 -9.12 -5.65 -2.60
C ASN A 60 -10.45 -5.19 -1.99
N PRO A 61 -11.17 -6.02 -1.22
CA PRO A 61 -12.46 -5.66 -0.61
C PRO A 61 -12.43 -4.36 0.19
N LEU A 62 -11.31 -4.06 0.88
CA LEU A 62 -11.15 -2.79 1.59
C LEU A 62 -11.23 -1.57 0.67
N GLN A 63 -10.57 -1.65 -0.49
CA GLN A 63 -10.56 -0.57 -1.48
C GLN A 63 -11.94 -0.39 -2.11
N GLU A 64 -12.63 -1.48 -2.43
CA GLU A 64 -13.98 -1.44 -3.02
C GLU A 64 -15.00 -0.82 -2.06
N LYS A 65 -14.92 -1.14 -0.76
CA LYS A 65 -15.74 -0.51 0.29
C LYS A 65 -15.48 1.00 0.42
N CYS A 66 -14.30 1.46 0.00
CA CYS A 66 -13.88 2.86 0.05
C CYS A 66 -14.15 3.63 -1.26
N ALA A 67 -15.22 3.29 -1.99
CA ALA A 67 -15.68 4.06 -3.13
C ALA A 67 -16.19 5.45 -2.72
N PRO A 68 -16.00 6.50 -3.55
CA PRO A 68 -15.30 6.51 -4.85
C PRO A 68 -13.77 6.52 -4.73
N GLN A 69 -13.05 6.31 -5.83
CA GLN A 69 -11.57 6.23 -5.83
C GLN A 69 -10.86 7.43 -5.18
N SER A 70 -11.46 8.62 -5.21
CA SER A 70 -10.93 9.80 -4.51
C SER A 70 -10.91 9.63 -2.99
N LYS A 71 -11.95 9.04 -2.41
CA LYS A 71 -12.03 8.74 -0.98
C LYS A 71 -10.98 7.70 -0.59
N TRP A 72 -10.83 6.64 -1.38
CA TRP A 72 -9.76 5.65 -1.19
C TRP A 72 -8.38 6.31 -1.13
N ILE A 73 -8.04 7.12 -2.13
CA ILE A 73 -6.74 7.81 -2.19
C ILE A 73 -6.54 8.72 -0.98
N GLN A 74 -7.55 9.48 -0.56
CA GLN A 74 -7.48 10.33 0.63
C GLN A 74 -7.21 9.52 1.91
N GLU A 75 -7.92 8.41 2.11
CA GLU A 75 -7.74 7.56 3.28
C GLU A 75 -6.36 6.89 3.31
N VAL A 76 -5.83 6.51 2.14
CA VAL A 76 -4.47 5.98 1.99
C VAL A 76 -3.43 7.05 2.27
N SER A 77 -3.51 8.23 1.65
CA SER A 77 -2.57 9.35 1.87
C SER A 77 -2.55 9.84 3.33
N LYS A 78 -3.66 9.70 4.06
CA LYS A 78 -3.73 10.01 5.49
C LYS A 78 -2.98 9.00 6.35
N ARG A 79 -3.05 7.71 6.01
CA ARG A 79 -2.47 6.60 6.80
C ARG A 79 -1.03 6.30 6.44
N LEU A 80 -0.70 6.40 5.17
CA LEU A 80 0.62 6.14 4.59
C LEU A 80 1.12 7.43 3.93
N PRO A 81 1.63 8.37 4.74
CA PRO A 81 1.97 9.71 4.29
C PRO A 81 3.11 9.76 3.27
N ASP A 82 4.00 8.78 3.27
CA ASP A 82 5.23 8.74 2.45
C ASP A 82 5.03 8.07 1.08
N LEU A 83 3.84 7.53 0.81
CA LEU A 83 3.50 6.98 -0.49
C LEU A 83 3.51 8.09 -1.55
N LYS A 84 4.17 7.82 -2.68
CA LYS A 84 4.26 8.72 -3.84
C LYS A 84 3.27 8.35 -4.93
N LYS A 85 2.89 7.08 -5.01
CA LYS A 85 1.98 6.55 -6.04
C LYS A 85 1.05 5.49 -5.45
N VAL A 86 -0.24 5.63 -5.75
CA VAL A 86 -1.30 4.72 -5.33
C VAL A 86 -2.16 4.39 -6.54
N ASP A 87 -2.28 3.11 -6.88
CA ASP A 87 -3.12 2.59 -7.96
C ASP A 87 -2.88 3.29 -9.31
N GLY A 88 -1.62 3.57 -9.62
CA GLY A 88 -1.23 4.25 -10.85
C GLY A 88 -1.33 5.78 -10.81
N LYS A 89 -1.88 6.37 -9.74
CA LYS A 89 -2.00 7.83 -9.57
C LYS A 89 -0.91 8.37 -8.66
N MET A 90 -0.26 9.45 -9.08
CA MET A 90 0.67 10.17 -8.21
C MET A 90 -0.11 10.81 -7.06
N VAL A 91 0.31 10.50 -5.84
CA VAL A 91 -0.17 11.13 -4.61
C VAL A 91 0.95 12.04 -4.12
N THR A 92 1.12 13.18 -4.78
CA THR A 92 2.02 14.21 -4.26
C THR A 92 1.39 14.77 -3.00
N LYS A 93 2.01 14.51 -1.85
CA LYS A 93 2.03 15.56 -0.84
C LYS A 93 2.79 16.72 -1.46
N ALA A 94 2.19 17.91 -1.44
CA ALA A 94 2.94 19.13 -1.63
C ALA A 94 4.17 19.02 -0.74
N ALA A 95 5.35 19.06 -1.35
CA ALA A 95 6.58 19.27 -0.64
C ALA A 95 6.42 20.58 0.14
N GLU A 96 6.06 20.48 1.41
CA GLU A 96 6.60 21.40 2.41
C GLU A 96 8.05 20.92 2.63
N GLU A 97 8.89 21.17 1.62
CA GLU A 97 10.33 21.29 1.79
C GLU A 97 10.54 22.73 2.30
N GLU A 98 10.82 22.87 3.61
CA GLU A 98 11.52 24.04 4.16
C GLU A 98 12.99 24.03 3.72
#